data_AF-A0A317D0V5-F1
#
_entry.id   AF-A0A317D0V5-F1
#
_cell.length_a   1.000
_cell.length_b   1.000
_cell.length_c   1.000
_cell.angle_alpha   90.00
_cell.angle_beta   90.00
_cell.angle_gamma   90.00
#
_symmetry.space_group_name_H-M   'P 1'
#
loop_
_entity.id
_entity.type
_entity.pdbx_description
1 polymer ?
#
loop_
_entity_poly.entity_id
_entity_poly.type
_entity_poly.pdbx_seq_one_letter_code
_entity_poly.pdbx_strand_id
1 'polypeptide(L)'
;MSTPLLAAGPTAGLPDLQLIVFAAGLVVLAGLIAMTEAALAAISPARAAELARDGVRGARTLQTVAADVVRHLNLLLLLRLLAELTATTLVALVAVDTFGAGWRAALVTAGAMTVVSFVVVGVAPRTIGRQHAYAVGRAVAPLVRWLGRALNPLASLLILIGNAVTPGRG
;
A
#
# COMPACT_ATOMS: atom_id res chain seq x y z
N MET A 1 37.33 31.47 26.93
CA MET A 1 37.06 30.48 25.87
C MET A 1 35.73 29.79 26.19
N SER A 2 34.67 30.35 25.62
CA SER A 2 33.32 29.79 25.38
C SER A 2 33.41 28.40 24.73
N THR A 3 32.57 27.39 24.94
CA THR A 3 31.22 27.20 25.52
C THR A 3 31.06 25.67 25.64
N PRO A 4 30.46 25.09 26.70
CA PRO A 4 30.14 23.67 26.69
C PRO A 4 28.92 23.47 25.77
N LEU A 5 29.09 22.79 24.63
CA LEU A 5 27.96 22.40 23.79
C LEU A 5 27.19 21.30 24.52
N LEU A 6 26.19 21.75 25.27
CA LEU A 6 24.95 21.10 25.65
C LEU A 6 24.88 19.59 25.37
N ALA A 7 24.75 18.86 26.47
CA ALA A 7 24.16 17.54 26.58
C ALA A 7 23.30 17.17 25.35
N ALA A 8 23.76 16.18 24.59
CA ALA A 8 22.85 15.28 23.89
C ALA A 8 22.04 14.56 24.97
N GLY A 9 21.00 15.23 25.45
CA GLY A 9 20.00 14.61 26.32
C GLY A 9 19.43 13.40 25.59
N PRO A 10 19.05 12.34 26.32
CA PRO A 10 18.45 11.18 25.68
C PRO A 10 17.16 11.66 24.98
N THR A 11 17.15 11.67 23.65
CA THR A 11 15.90 11.75 22.86
C THR A 11 15.08 10.46 22.95
N ALA A 12 15.40 9.61 23.94
CA ALA A 12 14.82 8.32 24.22
C ALA A 12 13.35 8.47 24.63
N GLY A 13 12.45 8.15 23.70
CA GLY A 13 11.10 7.72 24.03
C GLY A 13 10.02 8.12 23.03
N LEU A 14 10.19 9.23 22.29
CA LEU A 14 9.12 9.80 21.46
C LEU A 14 9.32 9.68 19.93
N PRO A 15 10.51 9.94 19.33
CA PRO A 15 10.64 9.92 17.88
C PRO A 15 10.51 8.51 17.30
N ASP A 16 11.20 7.52 17.87
CA ASP A 16 11.19 6.15 17.32
C ASP A 16 9.83 5.48 17.47
N LEU A 17 9.16 5.70 18.60
CA LEU A 17 7.81 5.18 18.82
C LEU A 17 6.84 5.75 17.79
N GLN A 18 6.93 7.05 17.50
CA GLN A 18 6.11 7.67 16.45
C GLN A 18 6.43 7.07 15.07
N LEU A 19 7.71 6.92 14.72
CA LEU A 19 8.14 6.31 13.45
C LEU A 19 7.60 4.88 13.32
N ILE A 20 7.66 4.07 14.38
CA ILE A 20 7.11 2.71 14.40
C ILE A 20 5.58 2.74 14.27
N VAL A 21 4.88 3.62 14.98
CA VAL A 21 3.41 3.72 14.89
C VAL A 21 2.97 4.12 13.48
N PHE A 22 3.64 5.10 12.86
CA PHE A 22 3.38 5.48 11.46
C PHE A 22 3.69 4.33 10.50
N ALA A 23 4.83 3.65 10.67
CA ALA A 23 5.20 2.49 9.85
C ALA A 23 4.17 1.37 9.98
N ALA A 24 3.70 1.06 11.19
CA ALA A 24 2.67 0.07 11.43
C ALA A 24 1.34 0.44 10.74
N GLY A 25 0.92 1.70 10.83
CA GLY A 25 -0.26 2.20 10.14
C GLY A 25 -0.15 2.07 8.61
N LEU A 26 1.03 2.40 8.05
CA LEU A 26 1.32 2.24 6.62
C LEU A 26 1.32 0.77 6.17
N VAL A 27 1.86 -0.15 6.97
CA VAL A 27 1.83 -1.59 6.71
C VAL A 27 0.39 -2.11 6.69
N VAL A 28 -0.43 -1.71 7.66
CA VAL A 28 -1.86 -2.06 7.69
C VAL A 28 -2.57 -1.53 6.45
N LEU A 29 -2.32 -0.28 6.07
CA LEU A 29 -2.87 0.31 4.85
C LEU A 29 -2.44 -0.47 3.60
N ALA A 30 -1.15 -0.84 3.48
CA ALA A 30 -0.65 -1.67 2.39
C ALA A 30 -1.34 -3.03 2.33
N GLY A 31 -1.59 -3.67 3.48
CA GLY A 31 -2.33 -4.92 3.57
C GLY A 31 -3.79 -4.80 3.10
N LEU A 32 -4.48 -3.72 3.46
CA LEU A 32 -5.84 -3.43 2.98
C LEU A 32 -5.88 -3.19 1.46
N ILE A 33 -4.88 -2.48 0.92
CA ILE A 33 -4.74 -2.28 -0.52
C ILE A 33 -4.50 -3.62 -1.22
N ALA A 34 -3.59 -4.46 -0.71
CA ALA A 34 -3.34 -5.81 -1.24
C ALA A 34 -4.59 -6.70 -1.23
N MET A 35 -5.40 -6.61 -0.18
CA MET A 35 -6.67 -7.35 -0.09
C MET A 35 -7.64 -6.91 -1.18
N THR A 36 -7.68 -5.60 -1.44
CA THR A 36 -8.52 -5.01 -2.47
C THR A 36 -8.05 -5.40 -3.87
N GLU A 37 -6.74 -5.39 -4.12
CA GLU A 37 -6.16 -5.90 -5.37
C GLU A 37 -6.56 -7.36 -5.60
N ALA A 38 -6.39 -8.21 -4.58
CA ALA A 38 -6.71 -9.63 -4.67
C ALA A 38 -8.21 -9.87 -4.91
N ALA A 39 -9.08 -9.08 -4.27
CA ALA A 39 -10.52 -9.14 -4.48
C ALA A 39 -10.90 -8.70 -5.91
N LEU A 40 -10.39 -7.55 -6.37
CA LEU A 40 -10.67 -7.02 -7.71
C LEU A 40 -10.14 -7.94 -8.81
N ALA A 41 -8.94 -8.50 -8.64
CA ALA A 41 -8.35 -9.46 -9.58
C ALA A 41 -9.15 -10.77 -9.68
N ALA A 42 -9.97 -11.10 -8.68
CA ALA A 42 -10.84 -12.28 -8.69
C ALA A 42 -12.22 -12.02 -9.31
N ILE A 43 -12.59 -10.77 -9.60
CA ILE A 43 -13.93 -10.41 -10.09
C ILE A 43 -14.00 -10.55 -11.61
N SER A 44 -14.96 -11.36 -12.08
CA SER A 44 -15.29 -11.45 -13.50
C SER A 44 -16.18 -10.27 -13.93
N PRO A 45 -15.85 -9.56 -15.03
CA PRO A 45 -16.67 -8.47 -15.57
C PRO A 45 -18.11 -8.91 -15.89
N ALA A 46 -18.29 -10.13 -16.41
CA ALA A 46 -19.61 -10.67 -16.73
C ALA A 46 -20.47 -10.88 -15.48
N ARG A 47 -19.86 -11.37 -14.39
CA ARG A 47 -20.56 -11.60 -13.12
C ARG A 47 -20.89 -10.29 -12.40
N ALA A 48 -20.04 -9.28 -12.53
CA ALA A 48 -20.34 -7.93 -12.04
C ALA A 48 -21.52 -7.29 -12.81
N ALA A 49 -21.64 -7.55 -14.11
CA ALA A 49 -22.76 -7.10 -14.92
C ALA A 49 -24.09 -7.81 -14.55
N GLU A 50 -24.07 -9.12 -14.27
CA GLU A 50 -25.23 -9.85 -13.75
C GLU A 50 -25.71 -9.28 -12.40
N LEU A 51 -24.81 -9.09 -11.43
CA LEU A 51 -25.14 -8.51 -10.13
C LEU A 51 -25.77 -7.11 -10.23
N ALA A 52 -25.37 -6.33 -11.24
CA ALA A 52 -25.93 -5.01 -11.51
C ALA A 52 -27.33 -5.08 -12.13
N ARG A 53 -27.61 -6.11 -12.95
CA ARG A 53 -28.95 -6.41 -13.48
C ARG A 53 -29.90 -6.88 -12.39
N ASP A 54 -29.40 -7.68 -11.44
CA ASP A 54 -30.16 -8.19 -10.29
C ASP A 54 -30.44 -7.13 -9.21
N GLY A 55 -30.07 -5.87 -9.44
CA GLY A 55 -30.37 -4.76 -8.53
C GLY A 55 -29.60 -4.77 -7.21
N VAL A 56 -28.52 -5.55 -7.11
CA VAL A 56 -27.74 -5.68 -5.88
C VAL A 56 -27.07 -4.34 -5.53
N ARG A 57 -27.21 -3.93 -4.28
CA ARG A 57 -26.69 -2.66 -3.75
C ARG A 57 -25.16 -2.58 -3.93
N GLY A 58 -24.68 -1.54 -4.62
CA GLY A 58 -23.26 -1.34 -4.95
C GLY A 58 -22.76 -2.03 -6.23
N ALA A 59 -23.57 -2.88 -6.88
CA ALA A 59 -23.14 -3.65 -8.04
C ALA A 59 -22.91 -2.81 -9.30
N ARG A 60 -23.65 -1.71 -9.50
CA ARG A 60 -23.39 -0.76 -10.61
C ARG A 60 -22.00 -0.12 -10.52
N THR A 61 -21.59 0.24 -9.30
CA THR A 61 -20.25 0.81 -9.06
C THR A 61 -19.18 -0.24 -9.30
N LEU A 62 -19.41 -1.47 -8.86
CA LEU A 62 -18.50 -2.59 -9.09
C LEU A 62 -18.38 -2.94 -10.58
N GLN A 63 -19.47 -2.94 -11.33
CA GLN A 63 -19.47 -3.14 -12.79
C GLN A 63 -18.63 -2.07 -13.50
N THR A 64 -18.72 -0.81 -13.06
CA THR A 64 -17.91 0.28 -13.63
C THR A 64 -16.42 0.08 -13.35
N VAL A 65 -16.05 -0.37 -12.15
CA VAL A 65 -14.66 -0.65 -11.77
C VAL A 65 -14.12 -1.89 -12.50
N ALA A 66 -14.95 -2.94 -12.64
CA ALA A 66 -14.59 -4.18 -13.32
C ALA A 66 -14.37 -3.98 -14.84
N ALA A 67 -15.02 -3.00 -15.45
CA ALA A 67 -14.83 -2.65 -16.87
C ALA A 67 -13.41 -2.14 -17.16
N ASP A 68 -12.74 -1.53 -16.17
CA ASP A 68 -11.39 -0.96 -16.30
C ASP A 68 -10.49 -1.47 -15.15
N VAL A 69 -10.59 -2.77 -14.85
CA VAL A 69 -9.97 -3.40 -13.68
C VAL A 69 -8.45 -3.25 -13.68
N VAL A 70 -7.82 -3.34 -14.86
CA VAL A 70 -6.35 -3.25 -15.02
C VAL A 70 -5.83 -1.90 -14.53
N ARG A 71 -6.50 -0.80 -14.89
CA ARG A 71 -6.12 0.53 -14.44
C ARG A 71 -6.25 0.69 -12.91
N HIS A 72 -7.32 0.16 -12.32
CA HIS A 72 -7.51 0.21 -10.88
C HIS A 72 -6.47 -0.64 -10.13
N LEU A 73 -6.13 -1.82 -10.66
CA LEU A 73 -5.06 -2.65 -10.09
C LEU A 73 -3.71 -1.94 -10.14
N ASN A 74 -3.35 -1.30 -11.24
CA ASN A 74 -2.10 -0.54 -11.33
C ASN A 74 -2.03 0.63 -10.33
N LEU A 75 -3.16 1.32 -10.11
CA LEU A 75 -3.23 2.39 -9.10
C LEU A 75 -3.06 1.87 -7.68
N LEU A 76 -3.71 0.75 -7.35
CA LEU A 76 -3.58 0.11 -6.05
C LEU A 76 -2.17 -0.41 -5.83
N LEU A 77 -1.56 -1.01 -6.85
CA LEU A 77 -0.17 -1.48 -6.78
C LEU A 77 0.78 -0.35 -6.46
N LEU A 78 0.63 0.79 -7.15
CA LEU A 78 1.46 1.96 -6.91
C LEU A 78 1.32 2.46 -5.46
N LEU A 79 0.09 2.61 -4.98
CA LEU A 79 -0.16 3.11 -3.63
C LEU A 79 0.36 2.14 -2.56
N ARG A 80 0.23 0.84 -2.82
CA ARG A 80 0.76 -0.22 -1.96
C ARG A 80 2.27 -0.15 -1.86
N LEU A 81 2.97 -0.06 -3.00
CA LEU A 81 4.42 0.09 -3.04
C LEU A 81 4.88 1.35 -2.29
N LEU A 82 4.16 2.46 -2.46
CA LEU A 82 4.49 3.70 -1.75
C LEU A 82 4.36 3.53 -0.23
N ALA A 83 3.30 2.89 0.24
CA ALA A 83 3.10 2.60 1.66
C ALA A 83 4.16 1.62 2.21
N GLU A 84 4.44 0.53 1.50
CA GLU A 84 5.44 -0.48 1.89
C GLU A 84 6.84 0.11 1.98
N LEU A 85 7.24 0.89 0.97
CA LEU A 85 8.57 1.51 0.93
C LEU A 85 8.71 2.56 2.02
N THR A 86 7.69 3.42 2.20
CA THR A 86 7.71 4.44 3.26
C THR A 86 7.80 3.80 4.64
N ALA A 87 6.99 2.77 4.91
CA ALA A 87 7.08 2.02 6.18
C ALA A 87 8.47 1.40 6.38
N THR A 88 9.02 0.77 5.34
CA THR A 88 10.35 0.16 5.38
C THR A 88 11.42 1.18 5.70
N THR A 89 11.37 2.38 5.09
CA THR A 89 12.32 3.45 5.38
C THR A 89 12.20 3.97 6.80
N LEU A 90 10.99 4.12 7.35
CA LEU A 90 10.80 4.54 8.75
C LEU A 90 11.37 3.49 9.72
N VAL A 91 11.15 2.20 9.46
CA VAL A 91 11.76 1.12 10.26
C VAL A 91 13.28 1.11 10.10
N ALA A 92 13.80 1.41 8.91
CA ALA A 92 15.24 1.53 8.67
C ALA A 92 15.87 2.64 9.52
N LEU A 93 15.21 3.80 9.63
CA LEU A 93 15.68 4.90 10.47
C LEU A 93 15.77 4.48 11.94
N VAL A 94 14.74 3.82 12.46
CA VAL A 94 14.72 3.31 13.83
C VAL A 94 15.80 2.23 14.04
N ALA A 95 16.01 1.36 13.06
CA ALA A 95 17.06 0.34 13.13
C ALA A 95 18.46 0.96 13.12
N VAL A 96 18.68 2.04 12.35
CA VAL A 96 19.95 2.77 12.35
C VAL A 96 20.18 3.48 13.67
N ASP A 97 19.13 4.07 14.27
CA ASP A 97 19.24 4.71 15.59
C ASP A 97 19.56 3.67 16.69
N THR A 98 18.92 2.49 16.61
CA THR A 98 19.08 1.43 17.61
C THR A 98 20.40 0.65 17.47
N PHE A 99 20.80 0.32 16.25
CA PHE A 99 21.93 -0.60 15.97
C PHE A 99 23.16 0.09 15.36
N GLY A 100 23.06 1.40 15.09
CA GLY A 100 24.06 2.17 14.35
C GLY A 100 23.97 1.97 12.83
N ALA A 101 24.48 2.95 12.08
CA ALA A 101 24.55 2.86 10.63
C ALA A 101 25.50 1.73 10.20
N GLY A 102 24.97 0.71 9.51
CA GLY A 102 25.78 -0.40 9.03
C GLY A 102 24.96 -1.62 8.58
N TRP A 103 25.68 -2.68 8.22
CA TRP A 103 25.09 -3.92 7.70
C TRP A 103 24.12 -4.58 8.68
N ARG A 104 24.34 -4.44 9.99
CA ARG A 104 23.45 -4.99 11.03
C ARG A 104 22.06 -4.35 10.99
N ALA A 105 21.98 -3.02 10.97
CA ALA A 105 20.71 -2.29 10.85
C ALA A 105 19.98 -2.63 9.54
N ALA A 106 20.73 -2.75 8.44
CA ALA A 106 20.19 -3.16 7.15
C ALA A 106 19.59 -4.57 7.19
N LEU A 107 20.30 -5.55 7.75
CA LEU A 107 19.81 -6.93 7.86
C LEU A 107 18.59 -7.05 8.79
N VAL A 108 18.60 -6.36 9.93
CA VAL A 108 17.43 -6.35 10.85
C VAL A 108 16.22 -5.76 10.16
N THR A 109 16.38 -4.61 9.50
CA THR A 109 15.29 -3.96 8.75
C THR A 109 14.78 -4.86 7.64
N ALA A 110 15.67 -5.35 6.77
CA ALA A 110 15.31 -6.18 5.64
C ALA A 110 14.61 -7.48 6.09
N GLY A 111 15.16 -8.15 7.10
CA GLY A 111 14.58 -9.37 7.67
C GLY A 111 13.20 -9.12 8.28
N ALA A 112 13.07 -8.12 9.15
CA ALA A 112 11.81 -7.78 9.82
C ALA A 112 10.74 -7.35 8.81
N MET A 113 11.06 -6.41 7.92
CA MET A 113 10.11 -5.92 6.92
C MET A 113 9.75 -6.99 5.89
N THR A 114 10.66 -7.92 5.55
CA THR A 114 10.31 -9.06 4.69
C THR A 114 9.25 -9.94 5.35
N VAL A 115 9.42 -10.30 6.62
CA VAL A 115 8.43 -11.12 7.34
C VAL A 115 7.10 -10.37 7.47
N VAL A 116 7.15 -9.09 7.87
CA VAL A 116 5.96 -8.25 8.03
C VAL A 116 5.21 -8.10 6.70
N SER A 117 5.88 -7.71 5.63
CA SER A 117 5.26 -7.58 4.30
C SER A 117 4.76 -8.93 3.79
N PHE A 118 5.50 -10.02 3.99
CA PHE A 118 5.06 -11.35 3.58
C PHE A 118 3.76 -11.77 4.28
N VAL A 119 3.64 -11.54 5.59
CA VAL A 119 2.46 -11.93 6.37
C VAL A 119 1.30 -10.98 6.12
N VAL A 120 1.53 -9.67 6.33
CA VAL A 120 0.48 -8.64 6.37
C VAL A 120 0.05 -8.19 4.98
N VAL A 121 0.95 -8.22 4.00
CA VAL A 121 0.67 -7.77 2.62
C VAL A 121 0.60 -8.95 1.64
N GLY A 122 1.39 -10.00 1.87
CA GLY A 122 1.48 -11.17 1.00
C GLY A 122 0.37 -12.20 1.24
N VAL A 123 0.51 -13.01 2.29
CA VAL A 123 -0.27 -14.24 2.48
C VAL A 123 -1.68 -13.96 2.99
N ALA A 124 -1.82 -13.16 4.06
CA ALA A 124 -3.11 -12.94 4.71
C ALA A 124 -4.13 -12.17 3.83
N PRO A 125 -3.76 -11.08 3.13
CA PRO A 125 -4.71 -10.38 2.27
C PRO A 125 -5.10 -11.19 1.04
N ARG A 126 -4.17 -11.96 0.47
CA ARG A 126 -4.46 -12.78 -0.71
C ARG A 126 -5.38 -13.95 -0.40
N THR A 127 -5.27 -14.55 0.78
CA THR A 127 -6.19 -15.62 1.21
C THR A 127 -7.57 -15.05 1.54
N ILE A 128 -7.65 -14.01 2.39
CA ILE A 128 -8.93 -13.42 2.82
C ILE A 128 -9.63 -12.72 1.65
N GLY A 129 -8.91 -11.94 0.85
CA GLY A 129 -9.44 -11.18 -0.28
C GLY A 129 -9.99 -12.07 -1.39
N ARG A 130 -9.38 -13.23 -1.65
CA ARG A 130 -9.91 -14.21 -2.61
C ARG A 130 -11.13 -14.97 -2.07
N GLN A 131 -11.15 -15.29 -0.78
CA GLN A 131 -12.27 -16.00 -0.15
C GLN A 131 -13.52 -15.12 -0.01
N HIS A 132 -13.35 -13.81 0.21
CA HIS A 132 -14.46 -12.86 0.43
C HIS A 132 -14.58 -11.78 -0.66
N ALA A 133 -14.14 -12.08 -1.89
CA ALA A 133 -14.00 -11.11 -2.99
C ALA A 133 -15.24 -10.23 -3.22
N TYR A 134 -16.46 -10.79 -3.11
CA TYR A 134 -17.72 -10.06 -3.33
C TYR A 134 -18.16 -9.17 -2.16
N ALA A 135 -17.74 -9.46 -0.93
CA ALA A 135 -18.06 -8.66 0.26
C ALA A 135 -17.02 -7.54 0.44
N VAL A 136 -15.74 -7.88 0.32
CA VAL A 136 -14.62 -6.92 0.36
C VAL A 136 -14.71 -5.95 -0.83
N GLY A 137 -14.95 -6.46 -2.04
CA GLY A 137 -15.11 -5.63 -3.23
C GLY A 137 -16.26 -4.62 -3.13
N ARG A 138 -17.36 -4.96 -2.43
CA ARG A 138 -18.49 -4.02 -2.21
C ARG A 138 -18.18 -2.95 -1.17
N ALA A 139 -17.52 -3.31 -0.07
CA ALA A 139 -17.15 -2.35 0.98
C ALA A 139 -16.11 -1.34 0.50
N VAL A 140 -15.16 -1.78 -0.33
CA VAL A 140 -14.00 -0.98 -0.73
C VAL A 140 -14.21 -0.21 -2.05
N ALA A 141 -15.22 -0.57 -2.85
CA ALA A 141 -15.58 0.10 -4.11
C ALA A 141 -15.68 1.66 -4.04
N PRO A 142 -16.37 2.28 -3.06
CA PRO A 142 -16.43 3.74 -2.98
C PRO A 142 -15.09 4.38 -2.60
N LEU A 143 -14.30 3.72 -1.74
CA LEU A 143 -12.97 4.19 -1.32
C LEU A 143 -11.99 4.18 -2.49
N VAL A 144 -11.95 3.10 -3.27
CA VAL A 144 -11.11 2.97 -4.47
C VAL A 144 -11.49 4.00 -5.53
N ARG A 145 -12.78 4.30 -5.69
CA ARG A 145 -13.26 5.29 -6.67
C ARG A 145 -12.90 6.72 -6.28
N TRP A 146 -12.81 7.00 -4.98
CA TRP A 146 -12.41 8.31 -4.45
C TRP A 146 -10.88 8.48 -4.52
N LEU A 147 -10.12 7.46 -4.08
CA LEU A 147 -8.67 7.40 -4.24
C LEU A 147 -8.26 7.49 -5.72
N GLY A 148 -8.95 6.75 -6.60
CA GLY A 148 -8.69 6.75 -8.04
C GLY A 148 -8.95 8.10 -8.71
N ARG A 149 -9.78 8.98 -8.14
CA ARG A 149 -9.92 10.37 -8.60
C ARG A 149 -8.83 11.28 -8.05
N ALA A 150 -8.50 11.14 -6.76
CA ALA A 150 -7.49 11.96 -6.11
C ALA A 150 -6.08 11.67 -6.63
N LEU A 151 -5.77 10.40 -6.91
CA LEU A 151 -4.45 9.93 -7.35
C LEU A 151 -4.31 9.86 -8.87
N ASN A 152 -5.38 10.09 -9.63
CA ASN A 152 -5.34 10.11 -11.09
C ASN A 152 -4.25 11.05 -11.68
N PRO A 153 -4.11 12.31 -11.24
CA PRO A 153 -3.07 13.19 -11.78
C PRO A 153 -1.66 12.68 -11.47
N LEU A 154 -1.46 12.06 -10.31
CA LEU A 154 -0.17 11.52 -9.87
C LEU A 154 0.22 10.27 -10.66
N ALA A 155 -0.74 9.38 -10.90
CA ALA A 155 -0.54 8.18 -11.70
C ALA A 155 -0.30 8.50 -13.18
N SER A 156 -0.99 9.50 -13.74
CA SER A 156 -0.70 9.99 -15.09
C SER A 156 0.72 10.57 -15.19
N LEU A 157 1.21 11.26 -14.16
CA LEU A 157 2.58 11.76 -14.07
C LEU A 157 3.60 10.61 -14.02
N LEU A 158 3.36 9.58 -13.21
CA LEU A 158 4.25 8.42 -13.15
C LEU A 158 4.23 7.60 -14.44
N ILE A 159 3.10 7.46 -15.11
CA ILE A 159 3.00 6.80 -16.42
C ILE A 159 3.71 7.63 -17.49
N LEU A 160 3.60 8.97 -17.44
CA LEU A 160 4.34 9.85 -18.34
C LEU A 160 5.85 9.70 -18.17
N ILE A 161 6.33 9.64 -16.92
CA ILE A 161 7.75 9.42 -16.60
C ILE A 161 8.17 7.99 -17.01
N GLY A 162 7.34 6.98 -16.75
CA GLY A 162 7.60 5.59 -17.12
C GLY A 162 7.67 5.36 -18.63
N ASN A 163 6.78 6.00 -19.41
CA ASN A 163 6.81 5.98 -20.87
C ASN A 163 8.02 6.74 -21.45
N ALA A 164 8.52 7.76 -20.74
CA ALA A 164 9.74 8.46 -21.13
C ALA A 164 11.01 7.64 -20.87
N VAL A 165 11.00 6.78 -19.85
CA VAL A 165 12.13 5.89 -19.49
C VAL A 165 12.10 4.59 -20.30
N THR A 166 10.92 4.11 -20.67
CA THR A 166 10.72 2.92 -21.51
C THR A 166 9.65 3.21 -22.56
N PRO A 167 10.02 3.58 -23.80
CA PRO A 167 9.05 3.84 -24.85
C PRO A 167 8.43 2.51 -25.32
N GLY A 168 7.33 2.12 -24.68
CA GLY A 168 6.41 1.11 -25.18
C GLY A 168 5.47 1.76 -26.19
N ARG A 169 5.51 1.32 -27.45
CA ARG A 169 4.54 1.71 -28.48
C ARG A 169 3.13 1.29 -28.03
N GLY A 170 2.34 2.25 -27.58
CA GLY A 170 0.88 2.20 -27.70
C GLY A 170 0.49 2.64 -29.09
#